data_AF-A0A2K2DQ99-F1
#
_entry.id   AF-A0A2K2DQ99-F1
#
_cell.length_a   1.000
_cell.length_b   1.000
_cell.length_c   1.000
_cell.angle_alpha   90.00
_cell.angle_beta   90.00
_cell.angle_gamma   90.00
#
_symmetry.space_group_name_H-M   'P 1'
#
loop_
_entity.id
_entity.type
_entity.pdbx_description
1 polymer ?
#
loop_
_entity_poly.entity_id
_entity_poly.type
_entity_poly.pdbx_seq_one_letter_code
_entity_poly.pdbx_strand_id
1 'polypeptide(L)'
;MEIERLPEELLTEIPSARLSSKGLFQRLAVQPALLPGKLVRMRLDRATGAKCYALCARSLHISWGETQEYWRWIHVDVDDCYTTRGERFSEATQLVGVYWLEIRGRIESKMLSKNTAYKARMVFKLGKEREKLN
;
A
#
# COMPACT_ATOMS: atom_id res chain seq x y z
N MET A 1 -20.79 17.38 -2.41
CA MET A 1 -19.84 16.26 -2.26
C MET A 1 -20.16 15.26 -3.35
N GLU A 2 -19.57 15.46 -4.52
CA GLU A 2 -19.74 14.55 -5.65
C GLU A 2 -18.85 13.33 -5.38
N ILE A 3 -19.47 12.21 -5.06
CA ILE A 3 -18.74 10.97 -4.83
C ILE A 3 -18.30 10.50 -6.21
N GLU A 4 -17.08 10.87 -6.62
CA GLU A 4 -16.45 10.30 -7.80
C GLU A 4 -16.56 8.78 -7.69
N ARG A 5 -17.27 8.18 -8.65
CA ARG A 5 -17.56 6.75 -8.70
C ARG A 5 -16.29 5.96 -8.35
N LEU A 6 -16.42 5.05 -7.39
CA LEU A 6 -15.36 4.08 -7.13
C LEU A 6 -15.16 3.26 -8.41
N PRO A 7 -13.92 2.84 -8.72
CA PRO A 7 -13.70 1.89 -9.80
C PRO A 7 -14.57 0.65 -9.57
N GLU A 8 -15.34 0.26 -10.59
CA GLU A 8 -16.26 -0.92 -10.58
C GLU A 8 -15.56 -2.19 -10.05
N GLU A 9 -14.25 -2.27 -10.27
CA GLU A 9 -13.34 -3.35 -9.87
C GLU A 9 -13.22 -3.54 -8.34
N LEU A 10 -13.57 -2.53 -7.54
CA LEU A 10 -13.67 -2.62 -6.07
C LEU A 10 -14.99 -3.25 -5.58
N LEU A 11 -16.00 -3.35 -6.45
CA LEU A 11 -17.33 -3.84 -6.09
C LEU A 11 -17.42 -5.36 -6.05
N THR A 12 -16.43 -6.06 -6.60
CA THR A 12 -16.39 -7.53 -6.72
C THR A 12 -15.95 -8.25 -5.44
N GLU A 13 -15.16 -7.60 -4.57
CA GLU A 13 -14.65 -8.21 -3.31
C GLU A 13 -15.32 -7.67 -2.04
N ILE A 14 -16.08 -6.57 -2.13
CA ILE A 14 -16.90 -6.09 -1.03
C ILE A 14 -18.20 -6.89 -1.07
N PRO A 15 -18.74 -7.41 0.06
CA PRO A 15 -20.14 -7.84 0.13
C PRO A 15 -21.03 -6.61 -0.15
N SER A 16 -21.23 -6.32 -1.44
CA SER A 16 -21.71 -5.05 -1.97
C SER A 16 -23.22 -4.89 -1.82
N ALA A 17 -23.89 -5.87 -1.23
CA ALA A 17 -25.34 -5.91 -1.20
C ALA A 17 -26.02 -4.97 -0.18
N ARG A 18 -25.34 -4.29 0.77
CA ARG A 18 -26.06 -3.58 1.87
C ARG A 18 -25.44 -2.29 2.46
N LEU A 19 -24.49 -1.62 1.82
CA LEU A 19 -23.93 -0.37 2.39
C LEU A 19 -24.38 0.87 1.61
N SER A 20 -24.92 1.85 2.34
CA SER A 20 -25.14 3.20 1.80
C SER A 20 -23.81 3.86 1.44
N SER A 21 -23.82 4.91 0.62
CA SER A 21 -22.59 5.65 0.27
C SER A 21 -21.82 6.14 1.50
N LYS A 22 -22.55 6.55 2.56
CA LYS A 22 -21.97 6.91 3.85
C LYS A 22 -21.33 5.71 4.57
N GLY A 23 -22.01 4.57 4.57
CA GLY A 23 -21.49 3.34 5.15
C GLY A 23 -20.22 2.85 4.44
N LEU A 24 -20.19 2.93 3.11
CA LEU A 24 -19.02 2.59 2.30
C LEU A 24 -17.85 3.55 2.57
N PHE A 25 -18.11 4.86 2.64
CA PHE A 25 -17.12 5.85 3.02
C PHE A 25 -16.50 5.55 4.39
N GLN A 26 -17.33 5.32 5.40
CA GLN A 26 -16.88 5.01 6.76
C GLN A 26 -16.04 3.73 6.79
N ARG A 27 -16.44 2.69 6.06
CA ARG A 27 -15.67 1.46 5.93
C ARG A 27 -14.30 1.72 5.31
N LEU A 28 -14.23 2.36 4.15
CA LEU A 28 -12.97 2.58 3.44
C LEU A 28 -12.04 3.60 4.12
N ALA A 29 -12.59 4.47 4.97
CA ALA A 29 -11.80 5.37 5.80
C ALA A 29 -11.13 4.65 6.98
N VAL A 30 -11.74 3.57 7.49
CA VAL A 30 -11.24 2.79 8.64
C VAL A 30 -10.42 1.59 8.17
N GLN A 31 -10.92 0.84 7.20
CA GLN A 31 -10.34 -0.39 6.69
C GLN A 31 -10.02 -0.24 5.19
N PRO A 32 -8.73 -0.17 4.83
CA PRO A 32 -8.33 -0.16 3.43
C PRO A 32 -8.72 -1.47 2.74
N ALA A 33 -9.03 -1.40 1.44
CA ALA A 33 -9.33 -2.55 0.59
C ALA A 33 -8.12 -2.87 -0.31
N LEU A 34 -7.77 -4.16 -0.46
CA LEU A 34 -6.90 -4.57 -1.55
C LEU A 34 -7.65 -4.45 -2.88
N LEU A 35 -6.93 -4.00 -3.90
CA LEU A 35 -7.42 -4.00 -5.27
C LEU A 35 -7.15 -5.37 -5.92
N PRO A 36 -7.80 -5.69 -7.05
CA PRO A 36 -7.49 -6.89 -7.81
C PRO A 36 -5.98 -7.05 -8.04
N GLY A 37 -5.50 -8.28 -7.85
CA GLY A 37 -4.06 -8.60 -7.85
C GLY A 37 -3.34 -8.37 -6.53
N LYS A 38 -3.98 -7.75 -5.53
CA LYS A 38 -3.48 -7.59 -4.13
C LYS A 38 -2.13 -6.86 -3.99
N LEU A 39 -1.70 -6.18 -5.05
CA LEU A 39 -0.47 -5.40 -5.10
C LEU A 39 -0.66 -3.94 -4.68
N VAL A 40 -1.90 -3.46 -4.78
CA VAL A 40 -2.29 -2.09 -4.46
C VAL A 40 -3.40 -2.14 -3.44
N ARG A 41 -3.34 -1.21 -2.49
CA ARG A 41 -4.36 -1.03 -1.47
C ARG A 41 -4.90 0.39 -1.53
N MET A 42 -6.21 0.53 -1.43
CA MET A 42 -6.89 1.81 -1.46
C MET A 42 -7.62 2.07 -0.14
N ARG A 43 -7.57 3.32 0.32
CA ARG A 43 -8.40 3.83 1.41
C ARG A 43 -8.87 5.23 1.10
N LEU A 44 -9.89 5.68 1.80
CA LEU A 44 -10.29 7.10 1.77
C LEU A 44 -9.64 7.83 2.95
N ASP A 45 -9.12 9.02 2.68
CA ASP A 45 -8.70 9.90 3.75
C ASP A 45 -9.92 10.34 4.56
N ARG A 46 -9.83 10.23 5.89
CA ARG A 46 -11.00 10.45 6.76
C ARG A 46 -11.46 11.91 6.78
N ALA A 47 -10.51 12.85 6.65
CA ALA A 47 -10.81 14.28 6.75
C ALA A 47 -11.26 14.87 5.41
N THR A 48 -10.62 14.45 4.32
CA THR A 48 -10.81 15.03 2.98
C THR A 48 -11.63 14.15 2.04
N GLY A 49 -11.75 12.86 2.34
CA GLY A 49 -12.34 11.87 1.45
C GLY A 49 -11.50 11.54 0.21
N ALA A 50 -10.27 12.05 0.12
CA ALA A 50 -9.38 11.78 -1.00
C ALA A 50 -8.98 10.31 -1.07
N LYS A 51 -8.91 9.75 -2.29
CA LYS A 51 -8.42 8.39 -2.52
C LYS A 51 -6.92 8.33 -2.22
N CYS A 52 -6.53 7.44 -1.31
CA CYS A 52 -5.15 7.19 -0.93
C CYS A 52 -4.75 5.78 -1.37
N TYR A 53 -3.61 5.67 -2.06
CA TYR A 53 -3.08 4.41 -2.57
C TYR A 53 -1.79 4.04 -1.85
N ALA A 54 -1.64 2.75 -1.53
CA ALA A 54 -0.40 2.16 -1.09
C ALA A 54 -0.03 1.04 -2.06
N LEU A 55 1.23 1.05 -2.51
CA LEU A 55 1.84 0.02 -3.34
C LEU A 55 2.62 -0.94 -2.43
N CYS A 56 2.51 -2.25 -2.65
CA CYS A 56 3.32 -3.23 -1.93
C CYS A 56 4.73 -3.30 -2.53
N ALA A 57 5.69 -3.87 -1.79
CA ALA A 57 7.05 -4.03 -2.29
C ALA A 57 7.10 -4.84 -3.60
N ARG A 58 6.27 -5.86 -3.75
CA ARG A 58 6.15 -6.69 -4.97
C ARG A 58 5.66 -5.94 -6.21
N SER A 59 5.02 -4.77 -6.03
CA SER A 59 4.57 -3.94 -7.13
C SER A 59 5.57 -2.85 -7.52
N LEU A 60 6.73 -2.79 -6.84
CA LEU A 60 7.78 -1.82 -7.10
C LEU A 60 8.87 -2.47 -7.95
N HIS A 61 9.44 -1.70 -8.86
CA HIS A 61 10.71 -2.04 -9.48
C HIS A 61 11.83 -1.60 -8.54
N ILE A 62 12.61 -2.55 -8.05
CA ILE A 62 13.75 -2.32 -7.16
C ILE A 62 14.99 -2.79 -7.88
N SER A 63 15.95 -1.89 -8.11
CA SER A 63 17.21 -2.26 -8.75
C SER A 63 17.95 -3.29 -7.88
N TRP A 64 18.26 -4.43 -8.48
CA TRP A 64 18.79 -5.63 -7.80
C TRP A 64 17.86 -6.27 -6.76
N GLY A 65 16.55 -6.00 -6.81
CA GLY A 65 15.59 -6.47 -5.81
C GLY A 65 15.46 -8.00 -5.67
N GLU A 66 15.87 -8.74 -6.70
CA GLU A 66 15.89 -10.22 -6.69
C GLU A 66 17.26 -10.81 -6.31
N THR A 67 18.26 -9.96 -6.05
CA THR A 67 19.62 -10.36 -5.70
C THR A 67 19.77 -10.41 -4.18
N GLN A 68 19.87 -11.62 -3.62
CA GLN A 68 19.78 -11.86 -2.18
C GLN A 68 20.91 -11.21 -1.37
N GLU A 69 22.07 -10.96 -1.98
CA GLU A 69 23.19 -10.23 -1.36
C GLU A 69 22.82 -8.78 -1.03
N TYR A 70 21.89 -8.19 -1.78
CA TYR A 70 21.50 -6.79 -1.68
C TYR A 70 20.14 -6.60 -1.02
N TRP A 71 19.20 -7.50 -1.32
CA TRP A 71 17.81 -7.41 -0.87
C TRP A 71 17.30 -8.77 -0.43
N ARG A 72 16.59 -8.81 0.71
CA ARG A 72 15.95 -10.03 1.19
C ARG A 72 14.45 -9.82 1.29
N TRP A 73 13.69 -10.62 0.54
CA TRP A 73 12.25 -10.68 0.69
C TRP A 73 11.89 -11.34 2.02
N ILE A 74 10.99 -10.69 2.75
CA ILE A 74 10.55 -11.14 4.08
C ILE A 74 9.02 -11.19 4.11
N HIS A 75 8.50 -12.15 4.87
CA HIS A 75 7.10 -12.13 5.25
C HIS A 75 6.87 -11.14 6.38
N VAL A 76 5.79 -10.37 6.27
CA VAL A 76 5.38 -9.41 7.30
C VAL A 76 4.30 -10.06 8.14
N ASP A 77 4.66 -10.43 9.37
CA ASP A 77 3.75 -11.08 10.30
C ASP A 77 2.77 -10.11 10.99
N VAL A 78 1.77 -10.72 11.63
CA VAL A 78 0.57 -10.09 12.22
C VAL A 78 0.89 -9.08 13.32
N ASP A 79 2.09 -9.14 13.92
CA ASP A 79 2.47 -8.35 15.10
C ASP A 79 3.35 -7.13 14.81
N ASP A 80 3.83 -6.97 13.57
CA ASP A 80 4.55 -5.76 13.17
C ASP A 80 3.56 -4.60 12.90
N CYS A 81 3.30 -3.84 13.96
CA CYS A 81 2.26 -2.83 14.16
C CYS A 81 2.24 -1.58 13.24
N TYR A 82 2.91 -1.56 12.08
CA TYR A 82 2.88 -0.39 11.20
C TYR A 82 1.64 -0.32 10.28
N THR A 83 0.79 -1.35 10.30
CA THR A 83 -0.40 -1.41 9.45
C THR A 83 -1.65 -1.69 10.28
N THR A 84 -2.40 -0.64 10.57
CA THR A 84 -3.71 -0.66 11.25
C THR A 84 -4.63 -1.68 10.58
N ARG A 85 -5.19 -2.59 11.39
CA ARG A 85 -6.26 -3.58 11.09
C ARG A 85 -6.91 -3.38 9.70
N GLY A 86 -6.42 -4.14 8.73
CA GLY A 86 -6.89 -4.17 7.34
C GLY A 86 -6.15 -5.27 6.57
N GLU A 87 -6.52 -5.49 5.31
CA GLU A 87 -5.79 -6.43 4.47
C GLU A 87 -4.35 -5.94 4.28
N ARG A 88 -3.40 -6.79 4.68
CA ARG A 88 -1.97 -6.47 4.69
C ARG A 88 -1.31 -6.98 3.44
N PHE A 89 -0.22 -6.32 3.05
CA PHE A 89 0.73 -6.93 2.14
C PHE A 89 1.49 -8.00 2.92
N SER A 90 1.49 -9.23 2.41
CA SER A 90 2.13 -10.38 3.03
C SER A 90 3.65 -10.38 2.91
N GLU A 91 4.19 -9.53 2.02
CA GLU A 91 5.61 -9.48 1.71
C GLU A 91 6.14 -8.05 1.71
N ALA A 92 7.34 -7.90 2.25
CA ALA A 92 8.18 -6.72 2.17
C ALA A 92 9.59 -7.12 1.73
N THR A 93 10.45 -6.14 1.46
CA THR A 93 11.87 -6.39 1.21
C THR A 93 12.72 -5.65 2.24
N GLN A 94 13.77 -6.30 2.71
CA GLN A 94 14.77 -5.76 3.61
C GLN A 94 16.04 -5.46 2.81
N LEU A 95 16.48 -4.20 2.86
CA LEU A 95 17.76 -3.80 2.30
C LEU A 95 18.90 -4.36 3.17
N VAL A 96 19.81 -5.11 2.56
CA VAL A 96 21.02 -5.65 3.21
C VAL A 96 22.17 -4.65 3.08
N GLY A 97 22.41 -4.14 1.87
CA GLY A 97 23.40 -3.11 1.59
C GLY A 97 23.57 -2.95 0.08
N VAL A 98 23.63 -1.70 -0.41
CA VAL A 98 23.81 -1.39 -1.84
C VAL A 98 24.67 -0.14 -2.00
N TYR A 99 25.36 -0.02 -3.13
CA TYR A 99 26.10 1.20 -3.48
C TYR A 99 25.20 2.31 -4.04
N TRP A 100 24.05 1.95 -4.62
CA TRP A 100 23.03 2.89 -5.10
C TRP A 100 21.63 2.35 -4.82
N LEU A 101 20.70 3.24 -4.46
CA LEU A 101 19.32 2.89 -4.18
C LEU A 101 18.38 3.47 -5.24
N GLU A 102 17.75 2.60 -6.02
CA GLU A 102 16.74 2.99 -6.99
C GLU A 102 15.48 2.13 -6.84
N ILE A 103 14.37 2.82 -6.59
CA ILE A 103 13.04 2.22 -6.45
C ILE A 103 12.07 3.03 -7.29
N ARG A 104 11.31 2.34 -8.16
CA ARG A 104 10.29 2.96 -9.01
C ARG A 104 8.95 2.30 -8.75
N GLY A 105 7.92 3.12 -8.53
CA GLY A 105 6.53 2.67 -8.43
C GLY A 105 5.74 3.04 -9.68
N ARG A 106 4.71 2.25 -9.99
CA ARG A 106 3.76 2.55 -11.06
C ARG A 106 2.35 2.53 -10.50
N ILE A 107 1.57 3.53 -10.85
CA ILE A 107 0.13 3.58 -10.64
C ILE A 107 -0.55 4.02 -11.93
N GLU A 108 -1.66 3.39 -12.27
CA GLU A 108 -2.40 3.77 -13.47
C GLU A 108 -3.10 5.11 -13.24
N SER A 109 -2.92 6.05 -14.17
CA SER A 109 -3.50 7.40 -14.04
C SER A 109 -5.02 7.39 -13.95
N LYS A 110 -5.70 6.41 -14.56
CA LYS A 110 -7.16 6.22 -14.45
C LYS A 110 -7.65 5.93 -13.02
N MET A 111 -6.75 5.45 -12.15
CA MET A 111 -7.08 5.23 -10.73
C MET A 111 -7.06 6.54 -9.95
N LEU A 112 -6.27 7.53 -10.40
CA LEU A 112 -6.14 8.82 -9.73
C LEU A 112 -7.36 9.70 -10.00
N SER A 113 -7.76 10.47 -9.00
CA SER A 113 -8.78 11.51 -9.17
C SER A 113 -8.26 12.62 -10.07
N LYS A 114 -9.13 13.13 -10.95
CA LYS A 114 -8.76 14.20 -11.90
C LYS A 114 -8.44 15.49 -11.13
N ASN A 115 -7.57 16.32 -11.71
CA ASN A 115 -7.19 17.64 -11.16
C ASN A 115 -6.79 17.62 -9.68
N THR A 116 -6.22 16.50 -9.21
CA THR A 116 -5.84 16.29 -7.81
C THR A 116 -4.33 16.20 -7.69
N ALA A 117 -3.75 17.00 -6.79
CA ALA A 117 -2.33 16.91 -6.48
C ALA A 117 -2.06 15.74 -5.51
N TYR A 118 -1.25 14.77 -5.94
CA TYR A 118 -0.83 13.66 -5.11
C TYR A 118 0.56 13.89 -4.53
N LYS A 119 0.78 13.43 -3.29
CA LYS A 119 2.10 13.40 -2.66
C LYS A 119 2.54 11.96 -2.50
N ALA A 120 3.68 11.61 -3.08
CA ALA A 120 4.31 10.30 -2.89
C ALA A 120 5.07 10.25 -1.56
N ARG A 121 4.94 9.14 -0.83
CA ARG A 121 5.69 8.87 0.39
C ARG A 121 6.18 7.44 0.37
N MET A 122 7.45 7.24 0.70
CA MET A 122 8.00 5.91 0.95
C MET A 122 7.85 5.60 2.44
N VAL A 123 7.30 4.43 2.77
CA VAL A 123 7.13 3.96 4.14
C VAL A 123 8.08 2.79 4.35
N PHE A 124 8.92 2.88 5.38
CA PHE A 124 9.90 1.85 5.72
C PHE A 124 10.08 1.79 7.24
N LYS A 125 10.64 0.67 7.71
CA LYS A 125 11.06 0.47 9.10
C LYS A 125 12.58 0.34 9.12
N LEU A 126 13.23 1.03 10.05
CA LEU A 126 14.65 0.85 10.28
C LEU A 126 14.87 -0.48 11.01
N GLY A 127 15.84 -1.26 10.54
CA GLY A 127 16.27 -2.48 11.24
C GLY A 127 16.85 -2.14 12.62
N LYS A 128 16.76 -3.08 13.56
CA LYS A 128 17.54 -2.98 14.80
C LYS A 128 19.01 -3.03 14.44
N GLU A 129 19.80 -2.13 15.00
CA GLU A 129 21.25 -2.12 14.83
C GLU A 129 21.80 -3.50 15.24
N ARG A 130 22.67 -4.08 14.42
CA ARG A 130 23.41 -5.27 14.85
C ARG A 130 24.35 -4.79 15.94
N GLU A 131 24.07 -5.12 17.20
CA GLU A 131 25.11 -5.11 18.22
C GLU A 131 26.25 -5.95 17.67
N LYS A 132 27.37 -5.30 17.36
CA LYS A 132 28.60 -6.00 17.03
C LYS A 132 28.99 -6.74 18.30
N LEU A 133 28.72 -8.04 18.37
CA LEU A 133 29.46 -8.90 19.27
C LEU A 133 30.92 -8.82 18.83
N ASN A 134 31.67 -7.99 19.55
CA ASN A 134 33.13 -8.03 19.57
C ASN A 134 33.55 -9.13 20.55
#